data_AF-A0A914EEK0-F1
#
_entry.id   AF-A0A914EEK0-F1
#
_cell.length_a   1.000
_cell.length_b   1.000
_cell.length_c   1.000
_cell.angle_alpha   90.00
_cell.angle_beta   90.00
_cell.angle_gamma   90.00
#
_symmetry.space_group_name_H-M   'P 1'
#
loop_
_entity.id
_entity.type
_entity.pdbx_description
1 polymer ?
#
loop_
_entity_poly.entity_id
_entity_poly.type
_entity_poly.pdbx_seq_one_letter_code
_entity_poly.pdbx_strand_id
1 'polypeptide(L)'
;MNSFRYGFAVLANLVVFVFMYVFLNRSDVNDEIGPLDLIHFRNMGFIVVGLGLFMDTVFYSTTREPKDGRRLSRLNSISSDTSHLARMTWRDWFSQIPFYQVGLLYTFSRLFINVSQVYFPFYITLHLGLPKESGAFVYGAMSLMDKLTNGIAYQVIELLNPNCDPKTSDECGNFYRNIMVFVPGACVVLIVLVLLTFNAAQVGIRRREARSNDRQQLITE
;
A
#
# COMPACT_ATOMS: atom_id res chain seq x y z
N MET A 1 -16.06 6.52 10.07
CA MET A 1 -16.10 7.23 8.75
C MET A 1 -14.81 7.05 7.99
N ASN A 2 -13.64 7.10 8.65
CA ASN A 2 -12.34 6.88 7.99
C ASN A 2 -12.18 5.44 7.46
N SER A 3 -12.51 4.41 8.23
CA SER A 3 -12.57 3.00 7.79
C SER A 3 -13.30 2.78 6.46
N PHE A 4 -14.51 3.33 6.33
CA PHE A 4 -15.28 3.26 5.07
C PHE A 4 -14.54 3.89 3.89
N ARG A 5 -13.86 5.03 4.09
CA ARG A 5 -13.06 5.70 3.03
C ARG A 5 -11.90 4.82 2.58
N TYR A 6 -11.18 4.20 3.52
CA TYR A 6 -10.10 3.26 3.21
C TYR A 6 -10.61 1.98 2.53
N GLY A 7 -11.75 1.45 2.96
CA GLY A 7 -12.39 0.28 2.35
C GLY A 7 -12.74 0.50 0.88
N PHE A 8 -13.32 1.65 0.54
CA PHE A 8 -13.60 1.99 -0.87
C PHE A 8 -12.33 2.18 -1.70
N ALA A 9 -11.27 2.77 -1.14
CA ALA A 9 -10.00 2.90 -1.84
C ALA A 9 -9.38 1.53 -2.16
N VAL A 10 -9.44 0.58 -1.22
CA VAL A 10 -8.97 -0.80 -1.43
C VAL A 10 -9.81 -1.50 -2.51
N LEU A 11 -11.14 -1.38 -2.45
CA LEU A 11 -12.05 -1.97 -3.43
C LEU A 11 -11.80 -1.43 -4.85
N ALA A 12 -11.62 -0.11 -5.00
CA ALA A 12 -11.32 0.51 -6.29
C ALA A 12 -10.01 -0.04 -6.88
N ASN A 13 -8.97 -0.18 -6.05
CA ASN A 13 -7.70 -0.75 -6.51
C ASN A 13 -7.82 -2.23 -6.92
N LEU A 14 -8.64 -3.01 -6.20
CA LEU A 14 -8.89 -4.42 -6.53
C LEU A 14 -9.65 -4.56 -7.86
N VAL A 15 -10.65 -3.73 -8.10
CA VAL A 15 -11.39 -3.69 -9.38
C VAL A 15 -10.44 -3.34 -10.53
N VAL A 16 -9.60 -2.32 -10.37
CA VAL A 16 -8.62 -1.91 -11.39
C VAL A 16 -7.63 -3.04 -11.68
N PHE A 17 -7.14 -3.75 -10.65
CA PHE A 17 -6.23 -4.87 -10.83
C PHE A 17 -6.87 -6.05 -11.57
N VAL A 18 -8.07 -6.48 -11.16
CA VAL A 18 -8.79 -7.58 -11.80
C VAL A 18 -9.07 -7.26 -13.26
N PHE A 19 -9.47 -6.02 -13.54
CA PHE A 19 -9.71 -5.55 -14.90
C PHE A 19 -8.43 -5.55 -15.75
N MET A 20 -7.33 -5.02 -15.22
CA MET A 20 -6.02 -5.03 -15.89
C MET A 20 -5.55 -6.45 -16.16
N TYR A 21 -5.70 -7.37 -15.20
CA TYR A 21 -5.29 -8.77 -15.33
C TYR A 21 -6.08 -9.50 -16.41
N VAL A 22 -7.41 -9.38 -16.40
CA VAL A 22 -8.29 -9.99 -17.43
C VAL A 22 -7.94 -9.46 -18.82
N PHE A 23 -7.56 -8.19 -18.92
CA PHE A 23 -7.20 -7.57 -20.18
C PHE A 23 -5.79 -7.98 -20.67
N LEU A 24 -4.79 -8.03 -19.79
CA LEU A 24 -3.45 -8.51 -20.12
C LEU A 24 -3.49 -9.96 -20.61
N ASN A 25 -4.26 -10.81 -19.95
CA ASN A 25 -4.48 -12.21 -20.37
C ASN A 25 -5.28 -12.35 -21.68
N ARG A 26 -5.87 -11.27 -22.20
CA ARG A 26 -6.55 -11.20 -23.51
C ARG A 26 -5.66 -10.64 -24.62
N SER A 27 -4.46 -10.15 -24.31
CA SER A 27 -3.55 -9.55 -25.27
C SER A 27 -2.64 -10.63 -25.85
N ASP A 28 -2.86 -11.00 -27.11
CA ASP A 28 -2.25 -12.17 -27.75
C ASP A 28 -0.73 -11.99 -28.01
N VAL A 29 0.06 -12.88 -27.40
CA VAL A 29 1.37 -13.44 -27.80
C VAL A 29 2.22 -12.64 -28.80
N ASN A 30 2.70 -11.45 -28.45
CA ASN A 30 3.94 -10.88 -29.01
C ASN A 30 4.70 -10.16 -27.90
N ASP A 31 5.92 -10.63 -27.63
CA ASP A 31 6.64 -10.41 -26.38
C ASP A 31 7.39 -9.06 -26.28
N GLU A 32 7.13 -8.10 -27.16
CA GLU A 32 7.74 -6.78 -27.13
C GLU A 32 6.69 -5.68 -27.28
N ILE A 33 6.55 -4.85 -26.24
CA ILE A 33 5.70 -3.65 -26.27
C ILE A 33 6.29 -2.69 -27.29
N GLY A 34 5.66 -2.60 -28.45
CA GLY A 34 6.03 -1.66 -29.50
C GLY A 34 5.29 -0.32 -29.36
N PRO A 35 5.72 0.71 -30.09
CA PRO A 35 4.99 1.99 -30.17
C PRO A 35 3.57 1.84 -30.77
N LEU A 36 3.24 0.68 -31.34
CA LEU A 36 1.90 0.34 -31.83
C LEU A 36 0.90 0.05 -30.69
N ASP A 37 1.37 -0.33 -29.50
CA ASP A 37 0.52 -0.59 -28.31
C ASP A 37 0.01 0.69 -27.63
N LEU A 38 0.43 1.85 -28.12
CA LEU A 38 0.02 3.17 -27.62
C LEU A 38 -1.51 3.34 -27.67
N ILE A 39 -2.17 2.75 -28.67
CA ILE A 39 -3.62 2.81 -28.82
C ILE A 39 -4.33 2.03 -27.70
N HIS A 40 -3.77 0.88 -27.31
CA HIS A 40 -4.30 0.06 -26.23
C HIS A 40 -4.07 0.73 -24.87
N PHE A 41 -2.88 1.30 -24.65
CA PHE A 41 -2.57 2.08 -23.45
C PHE A 41 -3.48 3.30 -23.28
N ARG A 42 -3.78 4.01 -24.39
CA ARG A 42 -4.69 5.16 -24.37
C ARG A 42 -6.11 4.76 -24.00
N ASN A 43 -6.62 3.68 -24.58
CA ASN A 43 -7.95 3.16 -24.26
C ASN A 43 -8.03 2.70 -22.79
N MET A 44 -6.96 2.11 -22.26
CA MET A 44 -6.85 1.79 -20.83
C MET A 44 -6.92 3.05 -19.96
N GLY A 45 -6.20 4.11 -20.34
CA GLY A 45 -6.26 5.39 -19.64
C GLY A 45 -7.68 5.94 -19.54
N PHE A 46 -8.44 5.94 -20.64
CA PHE A 46 -9.84 6.38 -20.63
C PHE A 46 -10.74 5.53 -19.73
N ILE A 47 -10.57 4.21 -19.72
CA ILE A 47 -11.36 3.31 -18.86
C ILE A 47 -11.05 3.56 -17.39
N VAL A 48 -9.76 3.66 -17.03
CA VAL A 48 -9.33 3.92 -15.64
C VAL A 48 -9.84 5.28 -15.16
N VAL A 49 -9.77 6.31 -16.00
CA VAL A 49 -10.31 7.63 -15.68
C VAL A 49 -11.83 7.58 -15.52
N GLY A 50 -12.55 6.93 -16.44
CA GLY A 50 -14.01 6.78 -16.37
C GLY A 50 -14.46 6.07 -15.10
N LEU A 51 -13.79 4.96 -14.75
CA LEU A 51 -14.07 4.22 -13.51
C LEU A 51 -13.72 5.04 -12.25
N GLY A 52 -12.61 5.78 -12.29
CA GLY A 52 -12.21 6.68 -11.20
C GLY A 52 -13.23 7.77 -10.94
N LEU A 53 -13.72 8.42 -12.00
CA LEU A 53 -14.78 9.45 -11.91
C LEU A 53 -16.11 8.86 -11.42
N PHE A 54 -16.45 7.64 -11.85
CA PHE A 54 -17.62 6.94 -11.36
C PHE A 54 -17.53 6.70 -9.84
N MET A 55 -16.41 6.17 -9.37
CA MET A 55 -16.21 5.93 -7.93
C MET A 55 -16.15 7.22 -7.10
N ASP A 56 -15.55 8.29 -7.63
CA ASP A 56 -15.54 9.60 -6.99
C ASP A 56 -16.96 10.19 -6.85
N THR A 57 -17.79 10.03 -7.88
CA THR A 57 -19.20 10.45 -7.85
C THR A 57 -20.01 9.67 -6.80
N VAL A 58 -19.78 8.35 -6.71
CA VAL A 58 -20.40 7.50 -5.67
C VAL A 58 -19.95 7.95 -4.28
N PHE A 59 -18.67 8.27 -4.10
CA PHE A 59 -18.13 8.73 -2.84
C PHE A 59 -18.75 10.07 -2.44
N TYR A 60 -18.75 11.06 -3.33
CA TYR A 60 -19.36 12.37 -3.11
C TYR A 60 -20.84 12.25 -2.71
N SER A 61 -21.57 11.36 -3.38
CA SER A 61 -22.98 11.10 -3.09
C SER A 61 -23.20 10.40 -1.74
N THR A 62 -22.27 9.54 -1.33
CA THR A 62 -22.37 8.74 -0.09
C THR A 62 -21.90 9.53 1.14
N THR A 63 -20.86 10.34 1.02
CA THR A 63 -20.42 11.26 2.08
C THR A 63 -21.30 12.49 2.12
N ARG A 64 -22.56 12.31 2.55
CA ARG A 64 -23.39 13.45 2.99
C ARG A 64 -22.86 13.95 4.32
N GLU A 65 -22.25 15.13 4.30
CA GLU A 65 -21.82 15.82 5.50
C GLU A 65 -23.05 16.19 6.36
N PRO A 66 -23.06 15.88 7.67
CA PRO A 66 -24.16 16.26 8.54
C PRO A 66 -24.20 17.79 8.72
N LYS A 67 -25.21 18.43 8.12
CA LYS A 67 -25.54 19.84 8.33
C LYS A 67 -26.23 20.03 9.68
N ASP A 68 -25.47 20.06 10.78
CA ASP A 68 -26.07 20.39 12.08
C ASP A 68 -25.24 21.41 12.86
N GLY A 69 -25.60 22.68 12.68
CA GLY A 69 -25.03 23.84 13.39
C GLY A 69 -25.39 23.93 14.87
N ARG A 70 -25.99 22.88 15.47
CA ARG A 70 -26.44 22.88 16.87
C ARG A 70 -25.42 22.34 17.88
N ARG A 71 -24.31 21.74 17.40
CA ARG A 71 -23.24 21.15 18.25
C ARG A 71 -22.14 22.15 18.64
N LEU A 72 -22.08 23.31 17.99
CA LEU A 72 -21.04 24.32 18.18
C LEU A 72 -21.12 25.04 19.55
N SER A 73 -22.33 25.22 20.09
CA SER A 73 -22.53 25.94 21.36
C SER A 73 -22.11 25.18 22.62
N ARG A 74 -22.06 23.83 22.59
CA ARG A 74 -21.53 23.01 23.70
C ARG A 74 -20.03 22.73 23.59
N LEU A 75 -19.45 22.94 22.41
CA LEU A 75 -18.01 22.82 22.18
C LEU A 75 -17.25 24.02 22.76
N ASN A 76 -17.84 25.22 22.80
CA ASN A 76 -17.19 26.40 23.39
C ASN A 76 -16.97 26.30 24.91
N SER A 77 -17.80 25.56 25.65
CA SER A 77 -17.59 25.34 27.10
C SER A 77 -16.66 24.17 27.41
N ILE A 78 -16.46 23.24 26.46
CA ILE A 78 -15.48 22.14 26.56
C ILE A 78 -14.10 22.59 26.02
N SER A 79 -14.07 23.62 25.18
CA SER A 79 -12.85 24.12 24.55
C SER A 79 -11.92 24.90 25.49
N SER A 80 -12.34 25.27 26.70
CA SER A 80 -11.46 25.91 27.68
C SER A 80 -10.49 24.90 28.31
N ASP A 81 -10.93 23.67 28.59
CA ASP A 81 -10.11 22.67 29.30
C ASP A 81 -9.33 21.74 28.36
N THR A 82 -9.77 21.57 27.10
CA THR A 82 -9.00 20.86 26.04
C THR A 82 -7.97 21.73 25.31
N SER A 83 -7.84 23.00 25.69
CA SER A 83 -6.85 23.94 25.13
C SER A 83 -5.40 23.44 25.29
N HIS A 84 -5.14 22.55 26.25
CA HIS A 84 -3.83 21.91 26.44
C HIS A 84 -3.54 20.71 25.54
N LEU A 85 -4.52 20.17 24.78
CA LEU A 85 -4.33 18.96 23.96
C LEU A 85 -4.47 19.12 22.44
N ALA A 86 -5.19 20.09 21.87
CA ALA A 86 -5.35 20.08 20.40
C ALA A 86 -5.84 21.41 19.77
N ARG A 87 -4.89 22.28 19.41
CA ARG A 87 -4.91 22.98 18.10
C ARG A 87 -3.55 23.61 17.84
N MET A 88 -2.59 22.81 17.39
CA MET A 88 -1.33 23.36 16.89
C MET A 88 -1.62 24.17 15.62
N THR A 89 -1.23 25.43 15.64
CA THR A 89 -1.32 26.29 14.46
C THR A 89 -0.40 25.74 13.38
N TRP A 90 -0.73 25.92 12.09
CA TRP A 90 0.07 25.37 10.98
C TRP A 90 1.56 25.79 11.05
N ARG A 91 1.85 26.95 11.64
CA ARG A 91 3.22 27.42 11.91
C ARG A 91 3.90 26.70 13.08
N ASP A 92 3.14 26.30 14.10
CA ASP A 92 3.67 25.56 15.25
C ASP A 92 4.06 24.13 14.86
N TRP A 93 3.32 23.54 13.90
CA TRP A 93 3.69 22.25 13.31
C TRP A 93 5.09 22.25 12.69
N PHE A 94 5.47 23.32 11.99
CA PHE A 94 6.80 23.45 11.39
C PHE A 94 7.92 23.74 12.40
N SER A 95 7.60 24.05 13.65
CA SER A 95 8.62 24.33 14.67
C SER A 95 9.00 23.10 15.50
N GLN A 96 8.24 22.01 15.40
CA GLN A 96 8.46 20.81 16.21
C GLN A 96 9.49 19.87 15.57
N ILE A 97 10.61 19.64 16.25
CA ILE A 97 11.66 18.69 15.83
C ILE A 97 11.14 17.25 15.67
N PRO A 98 10.27 16.70 16.55
CA PRO A 98 9.74 15.34 16.38
C PRO A 98 8.93 15.14 15.10
N PHE A 99 8.27 16.19 14.60
CA PHE A 99 7.52 16.15 13.34
C PHE A 99 8.45 15.86 12.14
N TYR A 100 9.62 16.50 12.10
CA TYR A 100 10.60 16.24 11.05
C TYR A 100 11.20 14.84 11.13
N GLN A 101 11.45 14.32 12.33
CA GLN A 101 11.98 12.95 12.50
C GLN A 101 11.00 11.91 11.95
N VAL A 102 9.71 12.01 12.31
CA VAL A 102 8.67 11.10 11.81
C VAL A 102 8.46 11.29 10.30
N GLY A 103 8.44 12.54 9.82
CA GLY A 103 8.29 12.85 8.40
C GLY A 103 9.45 12.32 7.55
N LEU A 104 10.68 12.46 8.04
CA LEU A 104 11.89 11.97 7.38
C LEU A 104 11.91 10.44 7.37
N LEU A 105 11.60 9.79 8.49
CA LEU A 105 11.48 8.33 8.57
C LEU A 105 10.44 7.81 7.58
N TYR A 106 9.24 8.41 7.58
CA TYR A 106 8.18 8.07 6.63
C TYR A 106 8.60 8.26 5.17
N THR A 107 9.34 9.34 4.87
CA THR A 107 9.83 9.62 3.51
C THR A 107 10.85 8.58 3.05
N PHE A 108 11.79 8.18 3.92
CA PHE A 108 12.73 7.10 3.59
C PHE A 108 12.03 5.75 3.40
N SER A 109 11.05 5.42 4.25
CA SER A 109 10.23 4.22 4.06
C SER A 109 9.49 4.23 2.72
N ARG A 110 8.90 5.38 2.35
CA ARG A 110 8.24 5.55 1.05
C ARG A 110 9.20 5.40 -0.12
N LEU A 111 10.39 5.99 -0.02
CA LEU A 111 11.42 5.84 -1.04
C LEU A 111 11.80 4.38 -1.25
N PHE A 112 12.05 3.65 -0.16
CA PHE A 112 12.36 2.22 -0.22
C PHE A 112 11.25 1.42 -0.90
N ILE A 113 9.99 1.60 -0.47
CA ILE A 113 8.83 0.90 -1.06
C ILE A 113 8.72 1.21 -2.57
N ASN A 114 8.86 2.48 -2.95
CA ASN A 114 8.77 2.89 -4.36
C ASN A 114 9.89 2.27 -5.20
N VAL A 115 11.13 2.23 -4.68
CA VAL A 115 12.27 1.60 -5.37
C VAL A 115 12.03 0.09 -5.51
N SER A 116 11.60 -0.60 -4.45
CA SER A 116 11.29 -2.03 -4.51
C SER A 116 10.17 -2.33 -5.51
N GLN A 117 9.12 -1.52 -5.53
CA GLN A 117 8.00 -1.65 -6.45
C GLN A 117 8.43 -1.56 -7.93
N VAL A 118 9.41 -0.71 -8.27
CA VAL A 118 9.96 -0.64 -9.64
C VAL A 118 10.97 -1.75 -9.92
N TYR A 119 11.74 -2.14 -8.91
CA TYR A 119 12.80 -3.14 -9.06
C TYR A 119 12.27 -4.56 -9.32
N PHE A 120 11.22 -5.00 -8.62
CA PHE A 120 10.70 -6.37 -8.75
C PHE A 120 10.25 -6.73 -10.18
N PRO A 121 9.42 -5.91 -10.86
CA PRO A 121 9.00 -6.20 -12.23
C PRO A 121 10.17 -6.17 -13.20
N PHE A 122 11.08 -5.21 -13.04
CA PHE A 122 12.29 -5.09 -13.86
C PHE A 122 13.21 -6.30 -13.72
N TYR A 123 13.36 -6.83 -12.50
CA TYR A 123 14.14 -8.04 -12.25
C TYR A 123 13.53 -9.26 -12.96
N ILE A 124 12.21 -9.41 -12.89
CA ILE A 124 11.47 -10.50 -13.54
C ILE A 124 11.61 -10.45 -15.06
N THR A 125 11.50 -9.28 -15.67
CA THR A 125 11.57 -9.15 -17.13
C THR A 125 12.99 -9.28 -17.67
N LEU A 126 13.98 -8.65 -17.04
CA LEU A 126 15.34 -8.60 -17.60
C LEU A 126 16.26 -9.74 -17.14
N HIS A 127 16.19 -10.15 -15.88
CA HIS A 127 17.10 -11.17 -15.35
C HIS A 127 16.54 -12.58 -15.50
N LEU A 128 15.24 -12.75 -15.28
CA LEU A 128 14.57 -14.04 -15.42
C LEU A 128 14.05 -14.29 -16.85
N GLY A 129 13.96 -13.25 -17.68
CA GLY A 129 13.46 -13.35 -19.06
C GLY A 129 12.01 -13.82 -19.14
N LEU A 130 11.24 -13.59 -18.08
CA LEU A 130 9.83 -13.99 -18.03
C LEU A 130 8.98 -12.99 -18.83
N PRO A 131 7.82 -13.43 -19.33
CA PRO A 131 6.89 -12.54 -20.02
C PRO A 131 6.55 -11.32 -19.16
N LYS A 132 6.50 -10.15 -19.78
CA LYS A 132 6.13 -8.85 -19.16
C LYS A 132 4.85 -8.89 -18.33
N GLU A 133 3.90 -9.75 -18.71
CA GLU A 133 2.65 -9.99 -17.98
C GLU A 133 2.88 -10.51 -16.56
N SER A 134 3.90 -11.37 -16.38
CA SER A 134 4.28 -11.89 -15.07
C SER A 134 4.82 -10.77 -14.18
N GLY A 135 5.61 -9.85 -14.73
CA GLY A 135 6.10 -8.67 -14.00
C GLY A 135 4.97 -7.74 -13.57
N ALA A 136 4.02 -7.46 -14.47
CA ALA A 136 2.84 -6.64 -14.18
C ALA A 136 1.92 -7.28 -13.13
N PHE A 137 1.74 -8.60 -13.19
CA PHE A 137 0.97 -9.35 -12.19
C PHE A 137 1.61 -9.26 -10.81
N VAL A 138 2.93 -9.53 -10.70
CA VAL A 138 3.65 -9.45 -9.41
C VAL A 138 3.59 -8.03 -8.83
N TYR A 139 3.80 -7.00 -9.67
CA TYR A 139 3.65 -5.60 -9.27
C TYR A 139 2.26 -5.31 -8.69
N GLY A 140 1.22 -5.70 -9.44
CA GLY A 140 -0.16 -5.45 -9.06
C GLY A 140 -0.53 -6.19 -7.77
N ALA A 141 -0.14 -7.46 -7.63
CA ALA A 141 -0.35 -8.24 -6.41
C ALA A 141 0.36 -7.61 -5.20
N MET A 142 1.62 -7.18 -5.36
CA MET A 142 2.38 -6.49 -4.31
C MET A 142 1.70 -5.18 -3.87
N SER A 143 1.28 -4.34 -4.82
CA SER A 143 0.61 -3.08 -4.52
C SER A 143 -0.77 -3.27 -3.87
N LEU A 144 -1.51 -4.30 -4.28
CA LEU A 144 -2.76 -4.66 -3.64
C LEU A 144 -2.57 -5.11 -2.20
N MET A 145 -1.59 -5.97 -1.93
CA MET A 145 -1.31 -6.45 -0.58
C MET A 145 -0.87 -5.31 0.35
N ASP A 146 -0.10 -4.35 -0.14
CA ASP A 146 0.24 -3.14 0.61
C ASP A 146 -1.02 -2.34 0.99
N LYS A 147 -1.93 -2.12 0.04
CA LYS A 147 -3.19 -1.39 0.29
C LYS A 147 -4.13 -2.15 1.24
N LEU A 148 -4.24 -3.46 1.08
CA LEU A 148 -5.02 -4.33 1.97
C LEU A 148 -4.47 -4.29 3.39
N THR A 149 -3.15 -4.41 3.56
CA THR A 149 -2.49 -4.38 4.86
C THR A 149 -2.71 -3.04 5.56
N ASN A 150 -2.57 -1.93 4.83
CA ASN A 150 -2.85 -0.61 5.37
C ASN A 150 -4.34 -0.46 5.79
N GLY A 151 -5.27 -0.93 4.97
CA GLY A 151 -6.71 -0.89 5.29
C GLY A 151 -7.08 -1.73 6.52
N ILE A 152 -6.58 -2.97 6.61
CA ILE A 152 -6.78 -3.85 7.77
C ILE A 152 -6.15 -3.23 9.01
N ALA A 153 -4.93 -2.69 8.91
CA ALA A 153 -4.27 -2.02 10.03
C ALA A 153 -5.12 -0.86 10.57
N TYR A 154 -5.65 0.01 9.70
CA TYR A 154 -6.56 1.06 10.13
C TYR A 154 -7.84 0.52 10.77
N GLN A 155 -8.44 -0.51 10.19
CA GLN A 155 -9.67 -1.11 10.73
C GLN A 155 -9.43 -1.74 12.11
N VAL A 156 -8.29 -2.40 12.30
CA VAL A 156 -7.88 -2.97 13.59
C VAL A 156 -7.63 -1.85 14.60
N ILE A 157 -6.93 -0.79 14.22
CA ILE A 157 -6.69 0.36 15.11
C ILE A 157 -8.01 1.00 15.54
N GLU A 158 -8.97 1.17 14.61
CA GLU A 158 -10.28 1.74 14.93
C GLU A 158 -11.13 0.80 15.81
N LEU A 159 -11.04 -0.52 15.62
CA LEU A 159 -11.73 -1.52 16.46
C LEU A 159 -11.13 -1.65 17.86
N LEU A 160 -9.81 -1.51 17.97
CA LEU A 160 -9.11 -1.57 19.24
C LEU A 160 -9.19 -0.24 19.98
N ASN A 161 -9.58 0.85 19.32
CA ASN A 161 -9.63 2.19 19.91
C ASN A 161 -10.59 2.19 21.11
N PRO A 162 -10.10 2.38 22.35
CA PRO A 162 -10.98 2.49 23.49
C PRO A 162 -11.87 3.73 23.35
N ASN A 163 -13.11 3.66 23.86
CA ASN A 163 -13.93 4.85 24.05
C ASN A 163 -13.19 5.75 25.05
N CYS A 164 -12.38 6.69 24.56
CA CYS A 164 -11.64 7.62 25.41
C CYS A 164 -12.65 8.57 26.07
N ASP A 165 -13.10 8.22 27.28
CA ASP A 165 -13.91 9.07 28.14
C ASP A 165 -12.98 10.16 28.72
N PRO A 166 -13.32 11.46 28.60
CA PRO A 166 -12.46 12.56 29.03
C PRO A 166 -12.07 12.54 30.52
N LYS A 167 -12.64 11.67 31.35
CA LYS A 167 -12.33 11.55 32.79
C LYS A 167 -11.14 10.64 33.12
N THR A 168 -10.66 9.84 32.18
CA THR A 168 -9.55 8.89 32.35
C THR A 168 -8.59 8.97 31.15
N SER A 169 -7.90 10.10 31.02
CA SER A 169 -7.02 10.42 29.89
C SER A 169 -5.71 9.61 29.82
N ASP A 170 -5.33 8.92 30.90
CA ASP A 170 -4.05 8.17 30.95
C ASP A 170 -4.10 6.84 30.20
N GLU A 171 -5.27 6.21 30.06
CA GLU A 171 -5.40 4.93 29.37
C GLU A 171 -5.29 5.07 27.84
N CYS A 172 -5.78 6.18 27.29
CA CYS A 172 -5.75 6.48 25.86
C CYS A 172 -4.30 6.64 25.36
N GLY A 173 -3.46 7.40 26.08
CA GLY A 173 -2.05 7.60 25.73
C GLY A 173 -1.20 6.32 25.76
N ASN A 174 -1.43 5.46 26.77
CA ASN A 174 -0.75 4.17 26.88
C ASN A 174 -1.13 3.20 25.75
N PHE A 175 -2.40 3.21 25.34
CA PHE A 175 -2.88 2.40 24.21
C PHE A 175 -2.19 2.78 22.89
N TYR A 176 -2.16 4.06 22.53
CA TYR A 176 -1.49 4.52 21.31
C TYR A 176 0.03 4.28 21.34
N ARG A 177 0.67 4.49 22.50
CA ARG A 177 2.09 4.19 22.69
C ARG A 177 2.39 2.70 22.49
N ASN A 178 1.54 1.82 23.02
CA ASN A 178 1.68 0.38 22.86
C ASN A 178 1.50 -0.03 21.39
N ILE A 179 0.49 0.49 20.68
CA ILE A 179 0.29 0.17 19.25
C ILE A 179 1.51 0.56 18.41
N MET A 180 2.03 1.78 18.59
CA MET A 180 3.17 2.26 17.81
C MET A 180 4.45 1.44 18.04
N VAL A 181 4.55 0.69 19.15
CA VAL A 181 5.70 -0.16 19.47
C VAL A 181 5.45 -1.63 19.07
N PHE A 182 4.28 -2.18 19.39
CA PHE A 182 3.97 -3.58 19.12
C PHE A 182 3.77 -3.87 17.64
N VAL A 183 3.20 -2.94 16.86
CA VAL A 183 2.96 -3.17 15.42
C VAL A 183 4.27 -3.31 14.64
N PRO A 184 5.23 -2.37 14.71
CA PRO A 184 6.54 -2.55 14.06
C PRO A 184 7.32 -3.74 14.63
N GLY A 185 7.24 -3.98 15.94
CA GLY A 185 7.89 -5.12 16.58
C GLY A 185 7.40 -6.47 16.04
N ALA A 186 6.08 -6.65 15.90
CA ALA A 186 5.49 -7.84 15.31
C ALA A 186 5.91 -8.05 13.85
N CYS A 187 5.97 -6.97 13.06
CA CYS A 187 6.45 -7.04 11.67
C CYS A 187 7.90 -7.52 11.59
N VAL A 188 8.80 -7.03 12.45
CA VAL A 188 10.21 -7.45 12.48
C VAL A 188 10.32 -8.94 12.85
N VAL A 189 9.58 -9.40 13.86
CA VAL A 189 9.58 -10.82 14.25
C VAL A 189 9.10 -11.71 13.10
N LEU A 190 8.01 -11.33 12.42
CA LEU A 190 7.51 -12.07 11.25
C LEU A 190 8.53 -12.10 10.11
N ILE A 191 9.19 -10.98 9.80
CA ILE A 191 10.25 -10.92 8.78
C ILE A 191 11.39 -11.86 9.14
N VAL A 192 11.86 -11.84 10.38
CA VAL A 192 12.94 -12.73 10.85
C VAL A 192 12.53 -14.20 10.74
N LEU A 193 11.31 -14.56 11.16
CA LEU A 193 10.80 -15.92 11.01
C LEU A 193 10.78 -16.37 9.54
N VAL A 194 10.29 -15.51 8.64
CA VAL A 194 10.28 -15.80 7.20
C VAL A 194 11.71 -15.99 6.67
N LEU A 195 12.66 -15.13 7.06
CA LEU A 195 14.07 -15.27 6.66
C LEU A 195 14.68 -16.59 7.16
N LEU A 196 14.36 -17.01 8.39
CA LEU A 196 14.80 -18.29 8.93
C LEU A 196 14.22 -19.48 8.14
N THR A 197 12.95 -19.41 7.74
CA THR A 197 12.34 -20.44 6.87
C THR A 197 12.93 -20.46 5.46
N PHE A 198 13.34 -19.29 4.94
CA PHE A 198 14.01 -19.17 3.65
C PHE A 198 15.40 -19.80 3.64
N ASN A 199 16.15 -19.69 4.74
CA ASN A 199 17.45 -20.37 4.87
C ASN A 199 17.33 -21.91 4.93
N ALA A 200 16.17 -22.43 5.35
CA ALA A 200 15.89 -23.87 5.35
C ALA A 200 15.40 -24.39 3.98
N ALA A 201 14.77 -23.52 3.18
CA ALA A 201 14.40 -23.84 1.81
C ALA A 201 15.64 -23.69 0.92
N GLN A 202 16.31 -24.81 0.58
CA GLN A 202 17.31 -24.82 -0.48
C GLN A 202 16.67 -24.28 -1.77
N VAL A 203 16.93 -23.01 -2.09
CA VAL A 203 16.59 -22.42 -3.38
C VAL A 203 17.48 -23.13 -4.40
N GLY A 204 16.85 -24.09 -5.06
CA GLY A 204 17.31 -24.96 -6.13
C GLY A 204 18.75 -24.78 -6.60
N ILE A 205 19.50 -25.88 -6.49
CA ILE A 205 20.71 -26.13 -7.26
C ILE A 205 20.50 -25.60 -8.68
N ARG A 206 21.36 -24.65 -9.04
CA ARG A 206 21.54 -24.03 -10.34
C ARG A 206 21.61 -25.11 -11.42
N ARG A 207 20.45 -25.47 -12.00
CA ARG A 207 20.29 -26.34 -13.19
C ARG A 207 20.84 -25.69 -14.48
N ARG A 208 21.87 -24.86 -14.34
CA ARG A 208 22.60 -24.18 -15.42
C ARG A 208 23.84 -24.98 -15.85
N GLU A 209 24.29 -25.96 -15.06
CA GLU A 209 25.38 -26.86 -15.48
C GLU A 209 24.91 -27.94 -16.48
N ALA A 210 23.67 -28.43 -16.38
CA ALA A 210 23.14 -29.41 -17.34
C ALA A 210 23.05 -28.87 -18.78
N ARG A 211 22.64 -27.60 -18.96
CA ARG A 211 22.57 -26.96 -20.29
C ARG A 211 23.96 -26.53 -20.83
N SER A 212 24.97 -26.42 -19.96
CA SER A 212 26.36 -26.17 -20.38
C SER A 212 26.99 -27.42 -20.97
N ASN A 213 26.82 -28.57 -20.32
CA ASN A 213 27.34 -29.85 -20.81
C ASN A 213 26.68 -30.29 -22.13
N ASP A 214 25.36 -30.09 -22.30
CA ASP A 214 24.70 -30.39 -23.58
C ASP A 214 25.24 -29.52 -24.73
N ARG A 215 25.56 -28.24 -24.47
CA ARG A 215 26.18 -27.36 -25.48
C ARG A 215 27.64 -27.71 -25.75
N GLN A 216 28.38 -28.18 -24.76
CA GLN A 216 29.76 -28.62 -24.97
C GLN A 216 29.82 -29.94 -25.74
N GLN A 217 28.90 -30.89 -25.51
CA GLN A 217 28.84 -32.13 -26.29
C GLN A 217 28.46 -31.89 -27.76
N LEU A 218 27.52 -30.98 -28.06
CA LEU A 218 27.13 -30.62 -29.43
C LEU A 218 28.21 -29.88 -30.26
N ILE A 219 29.31 -29.45 -29.63
CA ILE A 219 30.43 -28.75 -30.31
C ILE A 219 31.62 -29.71 -30.54
N THR A 220 31.56 -30.93 -29.99
CA THR A 220 32.67 -31.90 -30.04
C THR A 220 32.41 -33.15 -30.90
N GLU A 221 31.26 -33.23 -31.58
CA GLU A 221 30.96 -34.15 -32.70
C GLU A 221 30.86 -33.36 -34.01
#